data_AF-A0A2A7UXR9-F1
#
_entry.id   AF-A0A2A7UXR9-F1
#
_cell.length_a   1.000
_cell.length_b   1.000
_cell.length_c   1.000
_cell.angle_alpha   90.00
_cell.angle_beta   90.00
_cell.angle_gamma   90.00
#
_symmetry.space_group_name_H-M   'P 1'
#
loop_
_entity.id
_entity.type
_entity.pdbx_description
1 polymer ?
#
loop_
_entity_poly.entity_id
_entity_poly.type
_entity_poly.pdbx_seq_one_letter_code
_entity_poly.pdbx_strand_id
1 'polypeptide(L)'
;MADDLLRLEDWLSPLIARLQPAERRQLAREVAISVRKANQQSMAAQQSPDGQAWEPRKNRSRDAKGRLRQGPMFRRMRMARHLRTKAFTDSAVVQFIGRAERIARVHHFGLRDRVTPGGAEYSYPERPLIGISQDQLEQLRDIILNRLAGS
;
A
#
# COMPACT_ATOMS: atom_id res chain seq x y z
N MET A 1 23.55 16.94 -40.92
CA MET A 1 22.20 17.51 -40.72
C MET A 1 21.10 16.45 -40.81
N ALA A 2 20.86 15.80 -41.96
CA ALA A 2 19.84 14.73 -42.04
C ALA A 2 20.21 13.48 -41.20
N ASP A 3 21.50 13.09 -41.21
CA ASP A 3 22.01 11.95 -40.43
C ASP A 3 21.99 12.20 -38.90
N ASP A 4 22.15 13.47 -38.49
CA ASP A 4 22.09 13.86 -37.08
C ASP A 4 20.65 13.82 -36.55
N LEU A 5 19.68 14.20 -37.38
CA LEU A 5 18.25 14.18 -37.02
C LEU A 5 17.74 12.74 -36.88
N LEU A 6 18.14 11.84 -37.77
CA LEU A 6 17.79 10.41 -37.69
C LEU A 6 18.39 9.76 -36.44
N ARG A 7 19.66 10.02 -36.12
CA ARG A 7 20.29 9.55 -34.88
C ARG A 7 19.54 10.03 -33.63
N LEU A 8 19.08 11.28 -33.64
CA LEU A 8 18.30 11.84 -32.53
C LEU A 8 16.94 11.15 -32.41
N GLU A 9 16.25 10.91 -33.53
CA GLU A 9 14.97 10.20 -33.56
C GLU A 9 15.10 8.77 -33.04
N ASP A 10 16.12 8.03 -33.48
CA ASP A 10 16.40 6.65 -33.03
C ASP A 10 16.65 6.58 -31.52
N TRP A 11 17.33 7.58 -30.97
CA TRP A 11 17.61 7.66 -29.54
C TRP A 11 16.38 8.10 -28.71
N LEU A 12 15.60 9.07 -29.19
CA LEU A 12 14.44 9.62 -28.48
C LEU A 12 13.20 8.71 -28.51
N SER A 13 12.96 8.04 -29.64
CA SER A 13 11.77 7.20 -29.85
C SER A 13 11.49 6.20 -28.72
N PRO A 14 12.46 5.39 -28.24
CA PRO A 14 12.20 4.46 -27.15
C PRO A 14 11.92 5.16 -25.80
N LEU A 15 12.48 6.35 -25.57
CA LEU A 15 12.22 7.13 -24.36
C LEU A 15 10.79 7.68 -24.37
N ILE A 16 10.36 8.24 -25.50
CA ILE A 16 8.99 8.73 -25.70
C ILE A 16 7.98 7.59 -25.58
N ALA A 17 8.30 6.41 -26.12
CA ALA A 17 7.48 5.21 -25.99
C ALA A 17 7.23 4.85 -24.51
N ARG A 18 8.27 4.92 -23.66
CA ARG A 18 8.16 4.65 -22.21
C ARG A 18 7.38 5.71 -21.44
N LEU A 19 7.18 6.89 -22.02
CA LEU A 19 6.32 7.94 -21.47
C LEU A 19 4.86 7.84 -21.94
N GLN A 20 4.53 6.88 -22.82
CA GLN A 20 3.16 6.72 -23.31
C GLN A 20 2.19 6.31 -22.19
N PRO A 21 0.88 6.61 -22.32
CA PRO A 21 -0.10 6.30 -21.28
C PRO A 21 -0.14 4.84 -20.83
N ALA A 22 0.03 3.90 -21.76
CA ALA A 22 0.02 2.46 -21.45
C ALA A 22 1.21 2.07 -20.56
N GLU A 23 2.40 2.57 -20.91
CA GLU A 23 3.65 2.37 -20.16
C GLU A 23 3.59 2.99 -18.77
N ARG A 24 3.09 4.23 -18.67
CA ARG A 24 2.86 4.88 -17.37
C ARG A 24 1.89 4.10 -16.49
N ARG A 25 0.80 3.59 -17.07
CA ARG A 25 -0.16 2.75 -16.33
C ARG A 25 0.44 1.41 -15.89
N GLN A 26 1.35 0.85 -16.68
CA GLN A 26 2.09 -0.36 -16.32
C GLN A 26 3.04 -0.09 -15.15
N LEU A 27 3.80 0.99 -15.20
CA LEU A 27 4.65 1.45 -14.09
C LEU A 27 3.81 1.69 -12.82
N ALA A 28 2.69 2.40 -12.94
CA ALA A 28 1.80 2.64 -11.80
C ALA A 28 1.27 1.33 -11.18
N ARG A 29 1.02 0.30 -11.99
CA ARG A 29 0.61 -1.03 -11.50
C ARG A 29 1.73 -1.70 -10.71
N GLU A 30 2.95 -1.65 -11.22
CA GLU A 30 4.11 -2.22 -10.56
C GLU A 30 4.39 -1.53 -9.22
N VAL A 31 4.40 -0.20 -9.19
CA VAL A 31 4.51 0.62 -7.98
C VAL A 31 3.43 0.24 -6.97
N ALA A 32 2.15 0.20 -7.39
CA ALA A 32 1.05 -0.14 -6.48
C ALA A 32 1.20 -1.55 -5.89
N ILE A 33 1.64 -2.54 -6.69
CA ILE A 33 1.90 -3.90 -6.23
C ILE A 33 3.04 -3.93 -5.21
N SER A 34 4.14 -3.23 -5.48
CA SER A 34 5.30 -3.12 -4.58
C SER A 34 4.91 -2.50 -3.23
N VAL A 35 4.25 -1.33 -3.25
CA VAL A 35 3.74 -0.65 -2.03
C VAL A 35 2.77 -1.55 -1.27
N ARG A 36 1.85 -2.24 -1.96
CA ARG A 36 0.92 -3.16 -1.29
C ARG A 36 1.68 -4.29 -0.60
N LYS A 37 2.67 -4.89 -1.27
CA LYS A 37 3.46 -6.00 -0.71
C LYS A 37 4.20 -5.57 0.55
N ALA A 38 4.86 -4.42 0.54
CA ALA A 38 5.55 -3.87 1.70
C ALA A 38 4.59 -3.65 2.88
N ASN A 39 3.47 -2.97 2.65
CA ASN A 39 2.47 -2.75 3.70
C ASN A 39 1.86 -4.07 4.23
N GLN A 40 1.68 -5.08 3.36
CA GLN A 40 1.25 -6.42 3.78
C GLN A 40 2.29 -7.09 4.70
N GLN A 41 3.58 -6.86 4.46
CA GLN A 41 4.68 -7.38 5.29
C GLN A 41 4.73 -6.65 6.63
N SER A 42 4.67 -5.32 6.66
CA SER A 42 4.61 -4.55 7.93
C SER A 42 3.42 -4.97 8.78
N MET A 43 2.22 -5.13 8.17
CA MET A 43 1.05 -5.67 8.85
C MET A 43 1.25 -7.09 9.37
N ALA A 44 1.96 -7.95 8.63
CA ALA A 44 2.27 -9.30 9.10
C ALA A 44 3.24 -9.30 10.29
N ALA A 45 4.22 -8.38 10.27
CA ALA A 45 5.21 -8.16 11.33
C ALA A 45 4.65 -7.42 12.56
N GLN A 46 3.39 -6.91 12.50
CA GLN A 46 2.77 -6.10 13.56
C GLN A 46 3.49 -4.76 13.81
N GLN A 47 3.94 -4.14 12.72
CA GLN A 47 4.68 -2.87 12.73
C GLN A 47 4.05 -1.87 11.76
N SER A 48 4.30 -0.58 12.01
CA SER A 48 4.01 0.51 11.07
C SER A 48 4.85 0.36 9.79
N PRO A 49 4.49 1.08 8.70
CA PRO A 49 5.32 1.15 7.50
C PRO A 49 6.78 1.51 7.81
N ASP A 50 7.01 2.41 8.77
CA ASP A 50 8.35 2.83 9.20
C ASP A 50 9.04 1.85 10.18
N GLY A 51 8.45 0.68 10.41
CA GLY A 51 9.04 -0.40 11.21
C GLY A 51 8.76 -0.34 12.72
N GLN A 52 8.07 0.69 13.21
CA GLN A 52 7.75 0.80 14.63
C GLN A 52 6.71 -0.25 15.03
N ALA A 53 7.00 -1.02 16.08
CA ALA A 53 6.04 -1.99 16.62
C ALA A 53 4.76 -1.30 17.11
N TRP A 54 3.61 -1.84 16.72
CA TRP A 54 2.33 -1.33 17.20
C TRP A 54 2.07 -1.72 18.65
N GLU A 55 1.31 -0.86 19.35
CA GLU A 55 0.79 -1.23 20.66
C GLU A 55 -0.08 -2.50 20.55
N PRO A 56 0.15 -3.53 21.39
CA PRO A 56 -0.65 -4.74 21.43
C PRO A 56 -2.14 -4.47 21.72
N ARG A 57 -3.00 -5.46 21.49
CA ARG A 57 -4.42 -5.35 21.91
C ARG A 57 -4.52 -5.46 23.42
N LYS A 58 -5.18 -4.49 24.06
CA LYS A 58 -5.51 -4.51 25.50
C LYS A 58 -6.25 -5.78 25.91
N ASN A 59 -7.33 -6.13 25.19
CA ASN A 59 -8.13 -7.33 25.45
C ASN A 59 -8.38 -8.13 24.17
N ARG A 60 -8.28 -9.46 24.23
CA ARG A 60 -8.62 -10.33 23.09
C ARG A 60 -10.14 -10.51 23.01
N SER A 61 -10.74 -10.01 21.94
CA SER A 61 -12.16 -10.24 21.62
C SER A 61 -12.45 -11.72 21.40
N ARG A 62 -13.67 -12.19 21.71
CA ARG A 62 -14.14 -13.55 21.39
C ARG A 62 -14.75 -13.65 19.99
N ASP A 63 -14.78 -14.84 19.41
CA ASP A 63 -15.49 -15.14 18.17
C ASP A 63 -16.97 -15.50 18.44
N ALA A 64 -17.73 -15.78 17.38
CA ALA A 64 -19.16 -16.12 17.49
C ALA A 64 -19.42 -17.41 18.28
N LYS A 65 -18.40 -18.26 18.49
CA LYS A 65 -18.45 -19.48 19.29
C LYS A 65 -17.88 -19.27 20.71
N GLY A 66 -17.64 -18.01 21.11
CA GLY A 66 -17.11 -17.66 22.43
C GLY A 66 -15.62 -17.90 22.61
N ARG A 67 -14.87 -18.31 21.58
CA ARG A 67 -13.42 -18.58 21.68
C ARG A 67 -12.63 -17.29 21.55
N LEU A 68 -11.57 -17.13 22.34
CA LEU A 68 -10.68 -15.98 22.20
C LEU A 68 -10.11 -15.94 20.77
N ARG A 69 -10.23 -14.79 20.09
CA ARG A 69 -9.62 -14.64 18.77
C ARG A 69 -8.11 -14.71 18.90
N GLN A 70 -7.56 -15.76 18.29
CA GLN A 70 -6.13 -16.00 18.22
C GLN A 70 -5.53 -15.40 16.94
N GLY A 71 -4.29 -14.95 17.05
CA GLY A 71 -3.47 -14.51 15.92
C GLY A 71 -3.29 -12.99 15.76
N PRO A 72 -2.43 -12.59 14.81
CA PRO A 72 -1.98 -11.22 14.65
C PRO A 72 -3.11 -10.27 14.24
N MET A 73 -2.95 -8.98 14.57
CA MET A 73 -3.85 -7.93 14.10
C MET A 73 -3.81 -7.81 12.59
N PHE A 74 -4.92 -7.32 12.02
CA PHE A 74 -5.03 -7.03 10.58
C PHE A 74 -4.76 -8.20 9.62
N ARG A 75 -4.64 -9.45 10.11
CA ARG A 75 -4.41 -10.65 9.30
C ARG A 75 -5.36 -10.79 8.11
N ARG A 76 -6.65 -10.48 8.32
CA ARG A 76 -7.63 -10.47 7.21
C ARG A 76 -7.50 -9.21 6.36
N MET A 77 -7.30 -8.04 6.97
CA MET A 77 -7.26 -6.76 6.26
C MET A 77 -6.10 -6.69 5.27
N ARG A 78 -4.96 -7.32 5.58
CA ARG A 78 -3.84 -7.42 4.63
C ARG A 78 -4.08 -8.32 3.41
N MET A 79 -5.20 -9.03 3.31
CA MET A 79 -5.47 -9.88 2.12
C MET A 79 -5.92 -9.03 0.93
N ALA A 80 -5.62 -9.48 -0.30
CA ALA A 80 -5.92 -8.74 -1.54
C ALA A 80 -7.42 -8.41 -1.73
N ARG A 81 -8.33 -9.19 -1.13
CA ARG A 81 -9.77 -8.89 -1.15
C ARG A 81 -10.18 -7.68 -0.30
N HIS A 82 -9.32 -7.22 0.62
CA HIS A 82 -9.59 -6.07 1.49
C HIS A 82 -8.64 -4.90 1.26
N LEU A 83 -7.40 -5.17 0.80
CA LEU A 83 -6.40 -4.18 0.43
C LEU A 83 -6.13 -4.29 -1.07
N ARG A 84 -6.70 -3.36 -1.85
CA ARG A 84 -6.65 -3.36 -3.31
C ARG A 84 -5.66 -2.36 -3.86
N THR A 85 -5.16 -2.67 -5.05
CA THR A 85 -4.35 -1.78 -5.88
C THR A 85 -5.17 -1.29 -7.06
N LYS A 86 -5.01 -0.02 -7.43
CA LYS A 86 -5.48 0.55 -8.70
C LYS A 86 -4.32 1.27 -9.38
N ALA A 87 -4.34 1.26 -10.71
CA ALA A 87 -3.31 1.89 -11.51
C ALA A 87 -3.98 2.70 -12.64
N PHE A 88 -3.67 3.98 -12.65
CA PHE A 88 -4.07 4.96 -13.64
C PHE A 88 -2.83 5.48 -14.35
N THR A 89 -3.02 6.35 -15.34
CA THR A 89 -1.93 6.91 -16.14
C THR A 89 -1.03 7.85 -15.33
N ASP A 90 -1.56 8.44 -14.26
CA ASP A 90 -0.94 9.48 -13.44
C ASP A 90 -0.80 9.08 -11.96
N SER A 91 -1.34 7.92 -11.57
CA SER A 91 -1.44 7.55 -10.16
C SER A 91 -1.45 6.05 -9.91
N ALA A 92 -0.73 5.67 -8.85
CA ALA A 92 -0.70 4.33 -8.27
C ALA A 92 -1.40 4.39 -6.90
N VAL A 93 -2.43 3.57 -6.70
CA VAL A 93 -3.27 3.64 -5.49
C VAL A 93 -3.24 2.30 -4.76
N VAL A 94 -2.98 2.34 -3.45
CA VAL A 94 -3.19 1.24 -2.52
C VAL A 94 -4.27 1.68 -1.52
N GLN A 95 -5.38 0.95 -1.45
CA GLN A 95 -6.52 1.34 -0.61
C GLN A 95 -7.17 0.13 0.05
N PHE A 96 -7.67 0.34 1.27
CA PHE A 96 -8.64 -0.57 1.84
C PHE A 96 -10.02 -0.39 1.19
N ILE A 97 -10.86 -1.43 1.21
CA ILE A 97 -12.23 -1.36 0.67
C ILE A 97 -13.29 -1.89 1.63
N GLY A 98 -14.51 -1.36 1.49
CA GLY A 98 -15.68 -1.75 2.27
C GLY A 98 -15.45 -1.59 3.76
N ARG A 99 -15.89 -2.58 4.56
CA ARG A 99 -15.71 -2.54 6.03
C ARG A 99 -14.25 -2.43 6.47
N ALA A 100 -13.31 -2.95 5.69
CA ALA A 100 -11.89 -2.86 6.03
C ALA A 100 -11.38 -1.42 6.00
N GLU A 101 -11.93 -0.55 5.14
CA GLU A 101 -11.54 0.86 5.07
C GLU A 101 -11.89 1.60 6.35
N ARG A 102 -13.12 1.44 6.86
CA ARG A 102 -13.56 2.06 8.10
C ARG A 102 -12.68 1.66 9.28
N ILE A 103 -12.41 0.35 9.41
CA ILE A 103 -11.54 -0.19 10.46
C ILE A 103 -10.12 0.37 10.30
N ALA A 104 -9.61 0.39 9.07
CA ALA A 104 -8.28 0.90 8.80
C ALA A 104 -8.15 2.36 9.20
N ARG A 105 -9.12 3.21 8.85
CA ARG A 105 -9.14 4.64 9.21
C ARG A 105 -9.07 4.84 10.72
N VAL A 106 -9.89 4.11 11.48
CA VAL A 106 -9.90 4.19 12.95
C VAL A 106 -8.54 3.86 13.54
N HIS A 107 -7.94 2.75 13.10
CA HIS A 107 -6.64 2.35 13.62
C HIS A 107 -5.50 3.23 13.10
N HIS A 108 -5.53 3.62 11.82
CA HIS A 108 -4.50 4.42 11.19
C HIS A 108 -4.34 5.77 11.86
N PHE A 109 -5.44 6.43 12.23
CA PHE A 109 -5.42 7.76 12.86
C PHE A 109 -5.70 7.74 14.37
N GLY A 110 -5.75 6.55 15.00
CA GLY A 110 -6.01 6.44 16.45
C GLY A 110 -7.37 7.01 16.90
N LEU A 111 -8.42 6.81 16.10
CA LEU A 111 -9.73 7.40 16.36
C LEU A 111 -10.51 6.67 17.46
N ARG A 112 -11.57 7.30 17.95
CA ARG A 112 -12.59 6.66 18.77
C ARG A 112 -13.59 5.91 17.88
N ASP A 113 -13.93 4.69 18.26
CA ASP A 113 -14.97 3.90 17.58
C ASP A 113 -15.64 2.93 18.57
N ARG A 114 -16.82 2.43 18.21
CA ARG A 114 -17.56 1.45 19.00
C ARG A 114 -17.01 0.05 18.78
N VAL A 115 -16.77 -0.68 19.87
CA VAL A 115 -16.25 -2.06 19.81
C VAL A 115 -17.26 -3.01 19.16
N THR A 116 -18.55 -2.81 19.43
CA THR A 116 -19.69 -3.50 18.82
C THR A 116 -20.80 -2.50 18.51
N PRO A 117 -21.72 -2.81 17.56
CA PRO A 117 -22.89 -1.95 17.33
C PRO A 117 -23.66 -1.70 18.63
N GLY A 118 -23.91 -0.43 18.96
CA GLY A 118 -24.58 -0.02 20.21
C GLY A 118 -23.79 -0.24 21.50
N GLY A 119 -22.54 -0.73 21.41
CA GLY A 119 -21.70 -1.03 22.57
C GLY A 119 -20.81 0.14 23.01
N ALA A 120 -19.92 -0.15 23.95
CA ALA A 120 -18.95 0.80 24.47
C ALA A 120 -18.03 1.37 23.38
N GLU A 121 -17.71 2.65 23.52
CA GLU A 121 -16.67 3.31 22.74
C GLU A 121 -15.28 3.00 23.29
N TYR A 122 -14.31 2.95 22.39
CA TYR A 122 -12.92 2.75 22.72
C TYR A 122 -12.05 3.74 21.92
N SER A 123 -11.06 4.33 22.58
CA SER A 123 -10.03 5.13 21.91
C SER A 123 -8.92 4.21 21.47
N TYR A 124 -8.76 4.06 20.16
CA TYR A 124 -7.72 3.18 19.61
C TYR A 124 -6.39 3.92 19.58
N PRO A 125 -5.27 3.29 20.00
CA PRO A 125 -3.97 3.89 19.75
C PRO A 125 -3.66 3.81 18.25
N GLU A 126 -2.91 4.80 17.80
CA GLU A 126 -2.53 4.95 16.40
C GLU A 126 -1.69 3.77 15.92
N ARG A 127 -2.05 3.24 14.77
CA ARG A 127 -1.39 2.13 14.10
C ARG A 127 -1.42 2.41 12.61
N PRO A 128 -0.50 3.24 12.08
CA PRO A 128 -0.42 3.52 10.65
C PRO A 128 -0.31 2.19 9.89
N LEU A 129 -1.24 1.93 8.97
CA LEU A 129 -1.38 0.64 8.27
C LEU A 129 -0.89 0.68 6.82
N ILE A 130 -0.93 1.85 6.20
CA ILE A 130 -0.52 2.10 4.82
C ILE A 130 0.44 3.28 4.86
N GLY A 131 1.61 3.12 4.26
CA GLY A 131 2.60 4.17 4.11
C GLY A 131 3.72 3.71 3.19
N ILE A 132 4.72 4.57 3.07
CA ILE A 132 5.93 4.34 2.29
C ILE A 132 7.09 4.70 3.23
N SER A 133 7.85 3.70 3.66
CA SER A 133 9.08 3.92 4.43
C SER A 133 10.19 4.48 3.54
N GLN A 134 11.29 4.92 4.15
CA GLN A 134 12.47 5.38 3.41
C GLN A 134 13.03 4.29 2.49
N ASP A 135 13.24 3.07 3.00
CA ASP A 135 13.70 1.94 2.19
C ASP A 135 12.76 1.63 1.02
N GLN A 136 11.44 1.75 1.26
CA GLN A 136 10.46 1.55 0.19
C GLN A 136 10.52 2.68 -0.83
N LEU A 137 10.75 3.92 -0.40
CA LEU A 137 10.90 5.07 -1.29
C LEU A 137 12.10 4.89 -2.22
N GLU A 138 13.23 4.39 -1.72
CA GLU A 138 14.41 4.04 -2.52
C GLU A 138 14.09 2.94 -3.55
N GLN A 139 13.45 1.85 -3.12
CA GLN A 139 13.02 0.78 -4.03
C GLN A 139 12.08 1.28 -5.13
N LEU A 140 11.14 2.18 -4.79
CA LEU A 140 10.24 2.77 -5.77
C LEU A 140 10.99 3.67 -6.76
N ARG A 141 11.98 4.43 -6.28
CA ARG A 141 12.84 5.24 -7.15
C ARG A 141 13.56 4.36 -8.16
N ASP A 142 14.13 3.24 -7.73
CA ASP A 142 14.82 2.31 -8.61
C ASP A 142 13.88 1.71 -9.67
N ILE A 143 12.68 1.27 -9.25
CA ILE A 143 11.65 0.76 -10.18
C ILE A 143 11.33 1.80 -11.27
N ILE A 144 11.14 3.07 -10.87
CA ILE A 144 10.80 4.15 -11.80
C ILE A 144 11.97 4.44 -12.74
N LEU A 145 13.18 4.58 -12.20
CA LEU A 145 14.36 4.91 -13.00
C LEU A 145 14.71 3.79 -13.99
N ASN A 146 14.64 2.53 -13.56
CA ASN A 146 14.88 1.38 -14.44
C ASN A 146 13.87 1.36 -15.60
N ARG A 147 12.58 1.60 -15.31
CA ARG A 147 11.55 1.66 -16.36
C ARG A 147 11.81 2.78 -17.37
N LEU A 148 12.31 3.94 -16.93
CA LEU A 148 12.62 5.07 -17.81
C LEU A 148 13.91 4.84 -18.61
N ALA A 149 14.96 4.32 -17.95
CA ALA A 149 16.24 3.98 -18.58
C ALA A 149 16.12 2.83 -19.58
N GLY A 150 15.08 2.00 -19.46
CA GLY A 150 14.87 0.85 -20.32
C GLY A 150 15.68 -0.37 -19.93
N SER A 151 16.03 -0.48 -18.65
CA SER A 151 16.78 -1.58 -18.06
C SER A 151 15.87 -2.42 -17.17
#